data_AF-A0A9D7ZS86-F1
#
_entry.id   AF-A0A9D7ZS86-F1
#
_cell.length_a   1.000
_cell.length_b   1.000
_cell.length_c   1.000
_cell.angle_alpha   90.00
_cell.angle_beta   90.00
_cell.angle_gamma   90.00
#
_symmetry.space_group_name_H-M   'P 1'
#
loop_
_entity.id
_entity.type
_entity.pdbx_description
1 polymer ?
#
loop_
_entity_poly.entity_id
_entity_poly.type
_entity_poly.pdbx_seq_one_letter_code
_entity_poly.pdbx_strand_id
1 'polypeptide(L)'
;MSVFFISIYRFFQRYRWVFWLFLAGTAACLVLFTSQIKLEEDISRITSKSDVLSKDEYVIRNFKFAEKLILHIRQSDTTRPPQTQLLIHIANTIFDSLINRLDSSFIQNIFLRTEESQIETALALLSNHLPVFLEEADYLTFDSLSNPVRIEAIIQNNYKTLMSPASIVMKNRLVQDPLGISNLVLKKLQTLQVDEQYSLVDGYIFSNDHRHLLVFITPANPPSETSKNGELIDTLDEVIASVTKLGVEVDYFGSVAVAVGNANQLKHDIVLSFIIALIAILLLIGWYFRNPAIPLLGFVPAFFGGGLALSILYLTKGNISAIALGVGSVILGLIIDYALYMINHFRKKQDVEEVIRNMAQTIFICSLTSIGAFLCLTFLNSAVLHDLGWFAAISVFGAAFFALIILPQFLGGYLLPKANDVNRPNFIDRIAGMDYGNKPWLIIALLVAGIASFFFLKDVEFEKDMNSLNYMDDQLIRAENELDQISNSSLKNVYIVATGENLDEALESNERAIRKL
;
A
#
# COMPACT_ATOMS: atom_id res chain seq x y z
N MET A 1 -20.71 14.44 -38.73
CA MET A 1 -20.73 14.52 -37.25
C MET A 1 -21.85 15.42 -36.72
N SER A 2 -21.84 16.73 -36.97
CA SER A 2 -22.85 17.66 -36.44
C SER A 2 -24.31 17.34 -36.82
N VAL A 3 -24.55 16.90 -38.06
CA VAL A 3 -25.89 16.51 -38.54
C VAL A 3 -26.49 15.35 -37.73
N PHE A 4 -25.66 14.40 -37.29
CA PHE A 4 -26.09 13.26 -36.47
C PHE A 4 -26.59 13.71 -35.09
N PHE A 5 -25.80 14.52 -34.38
CA PHE A 5 -26.20 15.06 -33.08
C PHE A 5 -27.41 16.00 -33.16
N ILE A 6 -27.51 16.81 -34.21
CA ILE A 6 -28.70 17.65 -34.44
C ILE A 6 -29.95 16.79 -34.69
N SER A 7 -29.82 15.69 -35.45
CA SER A 7 -30.93 14.76 -35.69
C SER A 7 -31.43 14.12 -34.38
N ILE A 8 -30.51 13.65 -33.52
CA ILE A 8 -30.84 13.13 -32.19
C ILE A 8 -31.51 14.21 -31.32
N TYR A 9 -30.99 15.43 -31.36
CA TYR A 9 -31.56 16.55 -30.63
C TYR A 9 -33.03 16.80 -31.02
N ARG A 10 -33.31 16.89 -32.32
CA ARG A 10 -34.68 17.06 -32.86
C ARG A 10 -35.60 15.89 -32.52
N PHE A 11 -35.09 14.66 -32.54
CA PHE A 11 -35.86 13.47 -32.17
C PHE A 11 -36.34 13.55 -30.71
N PHE A 12 -35.45 13.85 -29.76
CA PHE A 12 -35.82 13.98 -28.35
C PHE A 12 -36.69 15.20 -28.05
N GLN A 13 -36.51 16.31 -28.78
CA GLN A 13 -37.42 17.46 -28.70
C GLN A 13 -38.83 17.11 -29.19
N ARG A 14 -38.95 16.34 -30.28
CA ARG A 14 -40.25 15.89 -30.80
C ARG A 14 -40.94 14.90 -29.86
N TYR A 15 -40.17 14.02 -29.21
CA TYR A 15 -40.69 12.98 -28.31
C TYR A 15 -40.15 13.15 -26.88
N ARG A 16 -40.56 14.23 -26.19
CA ARG A 16 -40.03 14.55 -24.84
C ARG A 16 -40.26 13.45 -23.81
N TRP A 17 -41.33 12.67 -23.93
CA TRP A 17 -41.58 11.53 -23.03
C TRP A 17 -40.55 10.41 -23.21
N VAL A 18 -40.09 10.15 -24.45
CA VAL A 18 -39.02 9.18 -24.75
C VAL A 18 -37.70 9.64 -24.14
N PHE A 19 -37.41 10.94 -24.19
CA PHE A 19 -36.23 11.52 -23.53
C PHE A 19 -36.24 11.28 -22.02
N TRP A 20 -37.34 11.61 -21.35
CA TRP A 20 -37.44 11.41 -19.90
C TRP A 20 -37.41 9.93 -19.50
N LEU A 21 -38.02 9.05 -20.29
CA LEU A 21 -37.93 7.60 -20.07
C LEU A 21 -36.50 7.08 -20.26
N PHE A 22 -35.80 7.55 -21.30
CA PHE A 22 -34.40 7.23 -21.54
C PHE A 22 -33.49 7.72 -20.40
N LEU A 23 -33.67 8.96 -19.95
CA LEU A 23 -32.90 9.55 -18.86
C LEU A 23 -33.17 8.81 -17.53
N ALA A 24 -34.43 8.53 -17.21
CA ALA A 24 -34.81 7.80 -16.00
C ALA A 24 -34.30 6.35 -16.04
N GLY A 25 -34.41 5.67 -17.19
CA GLY A 25 -33.92 4.31 -17.37
C GLY A 25 -32.40 4.23 -17.25
N THR A 26 -31.67 5.17 -17.85
CA THR A 26 -30.20 5.23 -17.71
C THR A 26 -29.79 5.58 -16.29
N ALA A 27 -30.41 6.57 -15.63
CA ALA A 27 -30.13 6.91 -14.25
C ALA A 27 -30.39 5.74 -13.28
N ALA A 28 -31.52 5.04 -13.43
CA ALA A 28 -31.83 3.87 -12.61
C ALA A 28 -30.81 2.74 -12.81
N CYS A 29 -30.44 2.47 -14.08
CA CYS A 29 -29.42 1.49 -14.44
C CYS A 29 -28.06 1.82 -13.79
N LEU A 30 -27.63 3.09 -13.86
CA LEU A 30 -26.39 3.55 -13.25
C LEU A 30 -26.40 3.39 -11.72
N VAL A 31 -27.49 3.77 -11.05
CA VAL A 31 -27.61 3.62 -9.60
C VAL A 31 -27.58 2.15 -9.19
N LEU A 32 -28.30 1.28 -9.90
CA LEU A 32 -28.34 -0.15 -9.61
C LEU A 32 -26.95 -0.80 -9.72
N PHE A 33 -26.25 -0.58 -10.83
CA PHE A 33 -24.94 -1.22 -11.04
C PHE A 33 -23.84 -0.59 -10.19
N THR A 34 -23.85 0.73 -10.02
CA THR A 34 -22.85 1.40 -9.17
C THR A 34 -22.99 0.97 -7.71
N SER A 35 -24.21 0.69 -7.22
CA SER A 35 -24.42 0.25 -5.84
C SER A 35 -23.87 -1.15 -5.53
N GLN A 36 -23.59 -1.97 -6.57
CA GLN A 36 -23.12 -3.35 -6.42
C GLN A 36 -21.60 -3.48 -6.53
N ILE A 37 -20.88 -2.39 -6.83
CA ILE A 37 -19.43 -2.45 -7.04
C ILE A 37 -18.70 -2.71 -5.71
N LYS A 38 -17.77 -3.66 -5.72
CA LYS A 38 -16.86 -3.89 -4.59
C LYS A 38 -15.55 -3.16 -4.85
N LEU A 39 -15.13 -2.36 -3.87
CA LEU A 39 -13.84 -1.70 -3.89
C LEU A 39 -12.79 -2.65 -3.34
N GLU A 40 -11.69 -2.77 -4.06
CA GLU A 40 -10.54 -3.59 -3.66
C GLU A 40 -9.39 -2.66 -3.28
N GLU A 41 -8.82 -2.88 -2.09
CA GLU A 41 -7.80 -2.01 -1.49
C GLU A 41 -6.37 -2.59 -1.57
N ASP A 42 -6.19 -3.69 -2.30
CA ASP A 42 -4.90 -4.36 -2.41
C ASP A 42 -3.86 -3.51 -3.19
N ILE A 43 -2.85 -3.00 -2.47
CA ILE A 43 -1.77 -2.16 -3.01
C ILE A 43 -0.74 -2.97 -3.81
N SER A 44 -0.59 -4.27 -3.56
CA SER A 44 0.41 -5.13 -4.23
C SER A 44 0.16 -5.21 -5.75
N ARG A 45 -1.08 -4.98 -6.17
CA ARG A 45 -1.52 -4.92 -7.57
C ARG A 45 -0.97 -3.75 -8.38
N ILE A 46 -0.33 -2.77 -7.74
CA ILE A 46 0.41 -1.72 -8.45
C ILE A 46 1.58 -2.35 -9.23
N THR A 47 2.19 -3.40 -8.67
CA THR A 47 3.30 -4.13 -9.31
C THR A 47 2.79 -5.20 -10.30
N SER A 48 3.56 -5.44 -11.36
CA SER A 48 3.12 -6.29 -12.49
C SER A 48 3.00 -7.77 -12.11
N LYS A 49 1.96 -8.44 -12.59
CA LYS A 49 1.91 -9.92 -12.67
C LYS A 49 2.58 -10.38 -13.96
N SER A 50 3.91 -10.39 -14.00
CA SER A 50 4.64 -11.10 -15.07
C SER A 50 4.92 -12.54 -14.63
N ASP A 51 5.05 -13.48 -15.56
CA ASP A 51 5.36 -14.89 -15.24
C ASP A 51 6.68 -15.04 -14.47
N VAL A 52 7.64 -14.11 -14.65
CA VAL A 52 8.91 -14.07 -13.89
C VAL A 52 8.66 -13.65 -12.44
N LEU A 53 7.79 -12.66 -12.22
CA LEU A 53 7.39 -12.22 -10.89
C LEU A 53 6.46 -13.22 -10.18
N SER A 54 5.91 -14.22 -10.88
CA SER A 54 5.14 -15.29 -10.21
C SER A 54 6.01 -16.14 -9.27
N LYS A 55 7.30 -16.32 -9.61
CA LYS A 55 8.28 -16.99 -8.74
C LYS A 55 8.64 -16.11 -7.56
N ASP A 56 8.88 -14.82 -7.80
CA ASP A 56 9.16 -13.85 -6.73
C ASP A 56 7.95 -13.68 -5.80
N GLU A 57 6.73 -13.61 -6.34
CA GLU A 57 5.48 -13.56 -5.58
C GLU A 57 5.26 -14.88 -4.82
N TYR A 58 5.57 -16.04 -5.42
CA TYR A 58 5.54 -17.31 -4.71
C TYR A 58 6.53 -17.32 -3.54
N VAL A 59 7.74 -16.81 -3.75
CA VAL A 59 8.73 -16.67 -2.69
C VAL A 59 8.20 -15.73 -1.63
N ILE A 60 7.83 -14.48 -1.96
CA ILE A 60 7.32 -13.48 -1.01
C ILE A 60 6.13 -14.01 -0.20
N ARG A 61 5.15 -14.66 -0.85
CA ARG A 61 3.96 -15.22 -0.16
C ARG A 61 4.28 -16.42 0.74
N ASN A 62 5.35 -17.17 0.45
CA ASN A 62 5.74 -18.32 1.27
C ASN A 62 6.87 -17.99 2.26
N PHE A 63 7.54 -16.85 2.11
CA PHE A 63 8.58 -16.35 3.01
C PHE A 63 7.96 -15.64 4.22
N LYS A 64 7.28 -16.42 5.07
CA LYS A 64 6.49 -15.96 6.23
C LYS A 64 7.25 -15.16 7.31
N PHE A 65 8.56 -14.98 7.18
CA PHE A 65 9.34 -14.19 8.13
C PHE A 65 9.18 -12.67 7.89
N ALA A 66 9.00 -12.23 6.63
CA ALA A 66 8.87 -10.82 6.24
C ALA A 66 7.47 -10.21 6.52
N GLU A 67 6.51 -11.03 6.92
CA GLU A 67 5.12 -10.64 7.17
C GLU A 67 4.81 -10.45 8.66
N LYS A 68 5.82 -10.54 9.53
CA LYS A 68 5.62 -10.41 10.98
C LYS A 68 5.48 -8.95 11.40
N LEU A 69 4.56 -8.73 12.34
CA LEU A 69 4.45 -7.49 13.09
C LEU A 69 5.27 -7.64 14.37
N ILE A 70 6.23 -6.75 14.57
CA ILE A 70 7.09 -6.71 15.75
C ILE A 70 6.46 -5.70 16.72
N LEU A 71 6.04 -6.18 17.87
CA LEU A 71 5.64 -5.34 18.99
C LEU A 71 6.84 -5.15 19.91
N HIS A 72 7.16 -3.90 20.18
CA HIS A 72 8.30 -3.47 20.97
C HIS A 72 7.81 -2.81 22.25
N ILE A 73 8.15 -3.42 23.39
CA ILE A 73 7.73 -2.96 24.71
C ILE A 73 8.97 -2.50 25.45
N ARG A 74 9.00 -1.24 25.88
CA ARG A 74 10.13 -0.67 26.62
C ARG A 74 9.69 0.17 27.80
N GLN A 75 10.62 0.34 28.74
CA GLN A 75 10.41 1.21 29.88
C GLN A 75 10.61 2.68 29.46
N SER A 76 9.66 3.56 29.83
CA SER A 76 9.74 4.99 29.48
C SER A 76 10.89 5.72 30.19
N ASP A 77 11.20 5.31 31.42
CA ASP A 77 12.26 5.92 32.23
C ASP A 77 13.58 5.13 32.10
N THR A 78 14.48 5.64 31.26
CA THR A 78 15.82 5.05 31.01
C THR A 78 16.76 5.20 32.20
N THR A 79 16.45 6.06 33.19
CA THR A 79 17.30 6.28 34.38
C THR A 79 17.11 5.21 35.45
N ARG A 80 16.00 4.46 35.39
CA ARG A 80 15.72 3.34 36.30
C ARG A 80 16.41 2.05 35.85
N PRO A 81 16.70 1.13 36.79
CA PRO A 81 17.20 -0.19 36.42
C PRO A 81 16.15 -0.95 35.59
N PRO A 82 16.57 -1.84 34.68
CA PRO A 82 15.67 -2.60 33.82
C PRO A 82 14.69 -3.44 34.63
N GLN A 83 13.39 -3.28 34.37
CA GLN A 83 12.30 -4.00 35.05
C GLN A 83 11.70 -5.09 34.15
N THR A 84 12.44 -6.17 33.95
CA THR A 84 12.03 -7.27 33.05
C THR A 84 10.66 -7.87 33.39
N GLN A 85 10.38 -8.09 34.68
CA GLN A 85 9.09 -8.64 35.13
C GLN A 85 7.89 -7.74 34.82
N LEU A 86 8.09 -6.42 34.83
CA LEU A 86 7.05 -5.46 34.47
C LEU A 86 6.75 -5.53 32.96
N LEU A 87 7.81 -5.58 32.13
CA LEU A 87 7.68 -5.70 30.68
C LEU A 87 6.99 -7.03 30.30
N ILE A 88 7.35 -8.14 30.96
CA ILE A 88 6.70 -9.45 30.79
C ILE A 88 5.21 -9.41 31.17
N HIS A 89 4.88 -8.82 32.33
CA HIS A 89 3.48 -8.70 32.78
C HIS A 89 2.63 -7.92 31.76
N ILE A 90 3.20 -6.85 31.22
CA ILE A 90 2.55 -6.02 30.21
C ILE A 90 2.38 -6.78 28.89
N ALA A 91 3.41 -7.48 28.43
CA ALA A 91 3.32 -8.29 27.22
C ALA A 91 2.24 -9.38 27.33
N ASN A 92 2.12 -10.04 28.48
CA ASN A 92 1.04 -10.99 28.75
C ASN A 92 -0.34 -10.31 28.76
N THR A 93 -0.45 -9.11 29.34
CA THR A 93 -1.71 -8.35 29.36
C THR A 93 -2.16 -7.94 27.95
N ILE A 94 -1.22 -7.53 27.10
CA ILE A 94 -1.49 -7.22 25.69
C ILE A 94 -1.93 -8.50 24.96
N PHE A 95 -1.20 -9.60 25.13
CA PHE A 95 -1.53 -10.90 24.53
C PHE A 95 -2.93 -11.39 24.91
N ASP A 96 -3.27 -11.37 26.21
CA ASP A 96 -4.59 -11.76 26.70
C ASP A 96 -5.69 -10.86 26.14
N SER A 97 -5.42 -9.55 26.01
CA SER A 97 -6.37 -8.60 25.43
C SER A 97 -6.59 -8.85 23.94
N LEU A 98 -5.53 -9.13 23.18
CA LEU A 98 -5.61 -9.41 21.75
C LEU A 98 -6.37 -10.72 21.48
N ILE A 99 -6.07 -11.80 22.20
CA ILE A 99 -6.77 -13.09 22.02
C ILE A 99 -8.26 -13.01 22.37
N ASN A 100 -8.63 -12.20 23.36
CA ASN A 100 -10.04 -12.05 23.73
C ASN A 100 -10.83 -11.15 22.77
N ARG A 101 -10.17 -10.25 22.03
CA ARG A 101 -10.81 -9.29 21.13
C ARG A 101 -10.75 -9.68 19.66
N LEU A 102 -9.75 -10.47 19.26
CA LEU A 102 -9.49 -10.82 17.87
C LEU A 102 -9.52 -12.33 17.67
N ASP A 103 -10.28 -12.76 16.68
CA ASP A 103 -10.37 -14.16 16.27
C ASP A 103 -9.16 -14.58 15.41
N SER A 104 -9.04 -15.89 15.15
CA SER A 104 -8.02 -16.48 14.27
C SER A 104 -8.07 -15.98 12.81
N SER A 105 -9.08 -15.18 12.44
CA SER A 105 -9.16 -14.51 11.14
C SER A 105 -8.23 -13.30 11.01
N PHE A 106 -7.73 -12.76 12.13
CA PHE A 106 -6.83 -11.60 12.15
C PHE A 106 -5.41 -11.97 12.52
N ILE A 107 -5.23 -12.88 13.48
CA ILE A 107 -3.91 -13.31 13.97
C ILE A 107 -3.78 -14.82 13.83
N GLN A 108 -2.72 -15.28 13.15
CA GLN A 108 -2.41 -16.70 13.02
C GLN A 108 -1.66 -17.22 14.26
N ASN A 109 -0.69 -16.46 14.74
CA ASN A 109 0.12 -16.83 15.90
C ASN A 109 0.72 -15.58 16.56
N ILE A 110 0.93 -15.62 17.88
CA ILE A 110 1.71 -14.63 18.61
C ILE A 110 2.85 -15.36 19.31
N PHE A 111 4.07 -15.11 18.86
CA PHE A 111 5.27 -15.64 19.47
C PHE A 111 5.68 -14.73 20.63
N LEU A 112 5.17 -15.05 21.81
CA LEU A 112 5.41 -14.31 23.05
C LEU A 112 6.55 -14.91 23.87
N ARG A 113 6.58 -16.23 23.99
CA ARG A 113 7.54 -16.98 24.79
C ARG A 113 8.02 -18.20 24.04
N THR A 114 9.31 -18.46 24.08
CA THR A 114 9.89 -19.73 23.64
C THR A 114 9.55 -20.80 24.66
N GLU A 115 8.80 -21.80 24.24
CA GLU A 115 8.49 -22.95 25.08
C GLU A 115 9.75 -23.79 25.33
N GLU A 116 9.95 -24.25 26.56
CA GLU A 116 11.08 -25.13 26.91
C GLU A 116 11.05 -26.42 26.08
N SER A 117 9.86 -26.90 25.71
CA SER A 117 9.63 -28.06 24.82
C SER A 117 10.32 -27.91 23.46
N GLN A 118 10.36 -26.70 22.89
CA GLN A 118 10.98 -26.44 21.58
C GLN A 118 12.50 -26.49 21.69
N ILE A 119 13.06 -25.99 22.79
CA ILE A 119 14.51 -26.06 23.07
C ILE A 119 14.91 -27.52 23.27
N GLU A 120 14.14 -28.30 24.04
CA GLU A 120 14.38 -29.73 24.20
C GLU A 120 14.28 -30.49 22.88
N THR A 121 13.29 -30.16 22.04
CA THR A 121 13.13 -30.79 20.71
C THR A 121 14.31 -30.46 19.80
N ALA A 122 14.78 -29.21 19.78
CA ALA A 122 15.94 -28.79 19.00
C ALA A 122 17.22 -29.50 19.48
N LEU A 123 17.42 -29.60 20.80
CA LEU A 123 18.54 -30.33 21.38
C LEU A 123 18.46 -31.84 21.08
N ALA A 124 17.27 -32.43 21.14
CA ALA A 124 17.06 -33.84 20.81
C ALA A 124 17.32 -34.12 19.31
N LEU A 125 16.92 -33.20 18.42
CA LEU A 125 17.21 -33.30 17.00
C LEU A 125 18.72 -33.25 16.75
N LEU A 126 19.43 -32.34 17.42
CA LEU A 126 20.88 -32.25 17.35
C LEU A 126 21.56 -33.51 17.88
N SER A 127 21.12 -34.06 19.02
CA SER A 127 21.70 -35.30 19.55
C SER A 127 21.43 -36.51 18.67
N ASN A 128 20.23 -36.61 18.09
CA ASN A 128 19.83 -37.75 17.24
C ASN A 128 20.53 -37.72 15.87
N HIS A 129 20.91 -36.54 15.39
CA HIS A 129 21.55 -36.34 14.08
C HIS A 129 22.95 -35.75 14.17
N LEU A 130 23.62 -35.93 15.31
CA LEU A 130 24.94 -35.34 15.58
C LEU A 130 25.96 -35.53 14.45
N PRO A 131 26.09 -36.70 13.79
CA PRO A 131 27.06 -36.89 12.71
C PRO A 131 26.88 -35.94 11.51
N VAL A 132 25.67 -35.41 11.28
CA VAL A 132 25.38 -34.48 10.18
C VAL A 132 26.02 -33.11 10.40
N PHE A 133 26.22 -32.72 11.66
CA PHE A 133 26.72 -31.41 12.03
C PHE A 133 28.23 -31.38 12.35
N LEU A 134 28.91 -32.52 12.24
CA LEU A 134 30.33 -32.65 12.52
C LEU A 134 31.15 -32.49 11.24
N GLU A 135 32.29 -31.82 11.36
CA GLU A 135 33.30 -31.70 10.30
C GLU A 135 34.48 -32.63 10.57
N GLU A 136 35.30 -32.90 9.55
CA GLU A 136 36.50 -33.74 9.69
C GLU A 136 37.43 -33.29 10.83
N ALA A 137 37.54 -31.97 11.05
CA ALA A 137 38.34 -31.39 12.12
C ALA A 137 37.83 -31.74 13.53
N ASP A 138 36.52 -31.97 13.70
CA ASP A 138 35.94 -32.27 15.01
C ASP A 138 36.33 -33.67 15.48
N TYR A 139 36.54 -34.62 14.56
CA TYR A 139 36.94 -35.99 14.90
C TYR A 139 38.31 -36.05 15.59
N LEU A 140 39.22 -35.10 15.29
CA LEU A 140 40.50 -34.98 15.99
C LEU A 140 40.31 -34.67 17.49
N THR A 141 39.23 -33.98 17.85
CA THR A 141 38.91 -33.74 19.27
C THR A 141 38.41 -35.01 19.95
N PHE A 142 37.83 -35.97 19.22
CA PHE A 142 37.37 -37.24 19.79
C PHE A 142 38.52 -38.12 20.25
N ASP A 143 39.65 -38.11 19.52
CA ASP A 143 40.88 -38.80 19.92
C ASP A 143 41.39 -38.30 21.29
N SER A 144 41.20 -37.01 21.56
CA SER A 144 41.56 -36.43 22.85
C SER A 144 40.54 -36.73 23.97
N LEU A 145 39.28 -37.02 23.60
CA LEU A 145 38.18 -37.33 24.52
C LEU A 145 38.10 -38.84 24.84
N SER A 146 38.64 -39.70 23.97
CA SER A 146 38.70 -41.15 24.15
C SER A 146 39.81 -41.60 25.10
N ASN A 147 40.67 -40.69 25.58
CA ASN A 147 41.71 -40.98 26.55
C ASN A 147 41.10 -41.42 27.90
N PRO A 148 41.44 -42.62 28.44
CA PRO A 148 40.86 -43.15 29.67
C PRO A 148 40.96 -42.20 30.87
N VAL A 149 42.08 -41.49 31.02
CA VAL A 149 42.32 -40.54 32.12
C VAL A 149 41.34 -39.36 32.06
N ARG A 150 41.02 -38.91 30.85
CA ARG A 150 40.10 -37.79 30.63
C ARG A 150 38.65 -38.21 30.79
N ILE A 151 38.29 -39.40 30.33
CA ILE A 151 36.96 -39.98 30.56
C ILE A 151 36.70 -40.09 32.06
N GLU A 152 37.65 -40.63 32.83
CA GLU A 152 37.49 -40.75 34.28
C GLU A 152 37.27 -39.38 34.95
N ALA A 153 38.05 -38.37 34.56
CA ALA A 153 37.90 -37.01 35.07
C ALA A 153 36.53 -36.39 34.72
N ILE A 154 36.04 -36.57 33.48
CA ILE A 154 34.73 -36.07 33.03
C ILE A 154 33.61 -36.77 33.79
N ILE A 155 33.66 -38.10 33.92
CA ILE A 155 32.64 -38.88 34.63
C ILE A 155 32.61 -38.52 36.12
N GLN A 156 33.77 -38.35 36.77
CA GLN A 156 33.83 -37.87 38.15
C GLN A 156 33.22 -36.46 38.30
N ASN A 157 33.43 -35.57 37.33
CA ASN A 157 32.82 -34.25 37.35
C ASN A 157 31.29 -34.32 37.15
N ASN A 158 30.82 -35.13 36.19
CA ASN A 158 29.40 -35.36 35.97
C ASN A 158 28.73 -35.95 37.22
N TYR A 159 29.39 -36.89 37.90
CA TYR A 159 28.92 -37.45 39.17
C TYR A 159 28.77 -36.36 40.25
N LYS A 160 29.77 -35.47 40.40
CA LYS A 160 29.68 -34.34 41.32
C LYS A 160 28.52 -33.40 40.96
N THR A 161 28.32 -33.10 39.68
CA THR A 161 27.20 -32.29 39.19
C THR A 161 25.85 -32.95 39.50
N LEU A 162 25.74 -34.27 39.31
CA LEU A 162 24.54 -35.06 39.61
C LEU A 162 24.25 -35.17 41.11
N MET A 163 25.25 -35.01 41.97
CA MET A 163 25.08 -34.95 43.44
C MET A 163 24.77 -33.54 43.95
N SER A 164 24.81 -32.53 43.08
CA SER A 164 24.49 -31.15 43.42
C SER A 164 23.05 -30.79 43.02
N PRO A 165 22.52 -29.62 43.46
CA PRO A 165 21.22 -29.12 42.99
C PRO A 165 21.13 -28.93 41.47
N ALA A 166 22.27 -28.81 40.76
CA ALA A 166 22.30 -28.72 39.30
C ALA A 166 21.78 -30.00 38.60
N SER A 167 21.70 -31.12 39.32
CA SER A 167 21.14 -32.39 38.83
C SER A 167 19.69 -32.27 38.36
N ILE A 168 18.91 -31.35 38.92
CA ILE A 168 17.51 -31.11 38.55
C ILE A 168 17.38 -30.78 37.06
N VAL A 169 18.33 -30.01 36.52
CA VAL A 169 18.33 -29.56 35.12
C VAL A 169 19.27 -30.40 34.27
N MET A 170 20.46 -30.72 34.78
CA MET A 170 21.53 -31.32 33.97
C MET A 170 21.44 -32.85 33.83
N LYS A 171 20.62 -33.54 34.62
CA LYS A 171 20.57 -35.01 34.61
C LYS A 171 20.28 -35.59 33.23
N ASN A 172 19.24 -35.10 32.56
CA ASN A 172 18.84 -35.65 31.26
C ASN A 172 19.94 -35.43 30.21
N ARG A 173 20.55 -34.24 30.19
CA ARG A 173 21.65 -33.90 29.27
C ARG A 173 22.90 -34.75 29.54
N LEU A 174 23.32 -34.91 30.80
CA LEU A 174 24.52 -35.68 31.16
C LEU A 174 24.37 -37.19 30.92
N VAL A 175 23.15 -37.72 31.01
CA VAL A 175 22.87 -39.13 30.69
C VAL A 175 22.87 -39.36 29.18
N GLN A 176 22.32 -38.43 28.40
CA GLN A 176 22.28 -38.52 26.94
C GLN A 176 23.64 -38.27 26.28
N ASP A 177 24.44 -37.35 26.84
CA ASP A 177 25.77 -37.00 26.34
C ASP A 177 26.79 -36.87 27.49
N PRO A 178 27.29 -38.00 28.02
CA PRO A 178 28.22 -37.99 29.16
C PRO A 178 29.59 -37.41 28.83
N LEU A 179 30.00 -37.42 27.56
CA LEU A 179 31.29 -36.86 27.12
C LEU A 179 31.18 -35.40 26.64
N GLY A 180 29.96 -34.88 26.50
CA GLY A 180 29.71 -33.49 26.09
C GLY A 180 30.03 -33.22 24.62
N ILE A 181 29.90 -34.22 23.74
CA ILE A 181 30.22 -34.12 22.31
C ILE A 181 29.31 -33.11 21.61
N SER A 182 28.02 -33.07 22.00
CA SER A 182 27.03 -32.13 21.46
C SER A 182 27.40 -30.66 21.67
N ASN A 183 28.23 -30.35 22.68
CA ASN A 183 28.70 -28.98 22.93
C ASN A 183 29.57 -28.42 21.80
N LEU A 184 30.28 -29.28 21.06
CA LEU A 184 31.07 -28.85 19.90
C LEU A 184 30.15 -28.26 18.82
N VAL A 185 29.06 -28.96 18.53
CA VAL A 185 28.06 -28.51 17.56
C VAL A 185 27.29 -27.31 18.10
N LEU A 186 26.90 -27.31 19.37
CA LEU A 186 26.21 -26.15 19.99
C LEU A 186 27.05 -24.88 19.90
N LYS A 187 28.37 -24.97 20.08
CA LYS A 187 29.28 -23.84 19.92
C LYS A 187 29.34 -23.35 18.47
N LYS A 188 29.28 -24.25 17.49
CA LYS A 188 29.16 -23.89 16.07
C LYS A 188 27.81 -23.25 15.76
N LEU A 189 26.71 -23.77 16.30
CA LEU A 189 25.39 -23.16 16.14
C LEU A 189 25.29 -21.78 16.81
N GLN A 190 26.04 -21.53 17.89
CA GLN A 190 26.16 -20.18 18.45
C GLN A 190 26.81 -19.21 17.48
N THR A 191 27.75 -19.65 16.63
CA THR A 191 28.32 -18.78 15.58
C THR A 191 27.35 -18.46 14.44
N LEU A 192 26.23 -19.19 14.33
CA LEU A 192 25.13 -18.86 13.42
C LEU A 192 24.15 -17.84 14.01
N GLN A 193 24.33 -17.41 15.26
CA GLN A 193 23.60 -16.27 15.80
C GLN A 193 24.13 -14.99 15.14
N VAL A 194 23.43 -14.56 14.09
CA VAL A 194 23.75 -13.33 13.34
C VAL A 194 23.57 -12.08 14.20
N ASP A 195 22.71 -12.15 15.23
CA ASP A 195 22.48 -11.08 16.21
C ASP A 195 22.90 -11.53 17.62
N GLU A 196 24.07 -11.11 18.08
CA GLU A 196 24.49 -11.24 19.48
C GLU A 196 23.65 -10.36 20.44
N GLN A 197 22.67 -9.61 19.94
CA GLN A 197 22.02 -8.50 20.64
C GLN A 197 20.78 -8.88 21.44
N TYR A 198 20.33 -10.13 21.30
CA TYR A 198 19.15 -10.64 21.98
C TYR A 198 19.51 -11.68 23.05
N SER A 199 18.80 -11.62 24.17
CA SER A 199 18.90 -12.54 25.29
C SER A 199 17.52 -13.08 25.65
N LEU A 200 17.46 -14.32 26.17
CA LEU A 200 16.22 -14.90 26.67
C LEU A 200 16.12 -14.72 28.18
N VAL A 201 15.04 -14.07 28.63
CA VAL A 201 14.70 -13.93 30.06
C VAL A 201 13.35 -14.60 30.29
N ASP A 202 13.31 -15.66 31.08
CA ASP A 202 12.11 -16.50 31.32
C ASP A 202 11.45 -17.02 30.02
N GLY A 203 12.23 -17.15 28.94
CA GLY A 203 11.79 -17.56 27.60
C GLY A 203 11.27 -16.43 26.71
N TYR A 204 11.30 -15.18 27.18
CA TYR A 204 10.94 -13.99 26.40
C TYR A 204 12.18 -13.38 25.73
N ILE A 205 12.01 -12.79 24.54
CA ILE A 205 13.10 -12.19 23.77
C ILE A 205 13.32 -10.75 24.25
N PHE A 206 14.45 -10.53 24.91
CA PHE A 206 14.91 -9.22 25.34
C PHE A 206 16.12 -8.77 24.55
N SER A 207 16.33 -7.46 24.45
CA SER A 207 17.65 -6.90 24.16
C SER A 207 18.66 -7.28 25.25
N ASN A 208 19.96 -7.23 24.94
CA ASN A 208 21.03 -7.52 25.91
C ASN A 208 21.05 -6.58 27.13
N ASP A 209 20.57 -5.36 26.98
CA ASP A 209 20.44 -4.42 28.11
C ASP A 209 19.18 -4.67 28.97
N HIS A 210 18.36 -5.66 28.59
CA HIS A 210 17.11 -6.06 29.24
C HIS A 210 16.07 -4.94 29.35
N ARG A 211 16.16 -3.91 28.50
CA ARG A 211 15.23 -2.76 28.50
C ARG A 211 14.16 -2.85 27.43
N HIS A 212 14.40 -3.65 26.40
CA HIS A 212 13.49 -3.82 25.27
C HIS A 212 13.02 -5.27 25.23
N LEU A 213 11.70 -5.46 25.21
CA LEU A 213 11.05 -6.74 25.02
C LEU A 213 10.42 -6.77 23.63
N LEU A 214 10.71 -7.82 22.86
CA LEU A 214 10.16 -8.02 21.53
C LEU A 214 9.13 -9.15 21.53
N VAL A 215 7.99 -8.90 20.90
CA VAL A 215 6.92 -9.88 20.67
C VAL A 215 6.62 -9.91 19.19
N PHE A 216 6.56 -11.11 18.60
CA PHE A 216 6.31 -11.25 17.16
C PHE A 216 4.91 -11.76 16.92
N ILE A 217 4.10 -10.97 16.21
CA ILE A 217 2.75 -11.32 15.81
C ILE A 217 2.78 -11.72 14.34
N THR A 218 2.20 -12.87 14.01
CA THR A 218 1.98 -13.31 12.62
C THR A 218 0.52 -13.02 12.26
N PRO A 219 0.25 -12.00 11.44
CA PRO A 219 -1.09 -11.72 10.94
C PRO A 219 -1.63 -12.87 10.09
N ALA A 220 -2.94 -13.06 10.08
CA ALA A 220 -3.60 -14.10 9.29
C ALA A 220 -3.79 -13.71 7.83
N ASN A 221 -3.78 -12.40 7.52
CA ASN A 221 -3.97 -11.86 6.18
C ASN A 221 -2.65 -11.25 5.68
N PRO A 222 -2.38 -11.28 4.36
CA PRO A 222 -1.19 -10.66 3.78
C PRO A 222 -1.20 -9.14 4.03
N PRO A 223 -0.04 -8.47 4.03
CA PRO A 223 0.05 -7.01 4.23
C PRO A 223 -0.84 -6.19 3.29
N SER A 224 -1.11 -6.71 2.09
CA SER A 224 -1.94 -6.04 1.10
C SER A 224 -3.44 -5.99 1.43
N GLU A 225 -3.93 -6.82 2.34
CA GLU A 225 -5.34 -6.82 2.78
C GLU A 225 -5.59 -5.73 3.83
N THR A 226 -5.43 -4.47 3.43
CA THR A 226 -5.42 -3.31 4.34
C THR A 226 -6.75 -3.07 5.04
N SER A 227 -7.87 -3.56 4.51
CA SER A 227 -9.18 -3.41 5.14
C SER A 227 -9.28 -4.22 6.44
N LYS A 228 -8.98 -5.53 6.40
CA LYS A 228 -8.99 -6.38 7.60
C LYS A 228 -7.82 -6.09 8.54
N ASN A 229 -6.65 -5.81 7.97
CA ASN A 229 -5.49 -5.46 8.76
C ASN A 229 -5.66 -4.10 9.45
N GLY A 230 -6.47 -3.19 8.89
CA GLY A 230 -6.87 -1.95 9.55
C GLY A 230 -7.54 -2.23 10.91
N GLU A 231 -8.50 -3.15 10.96
CA GLU A 231 -9.19 -3.54 12.20
C GLU A 231 -8.23 -4.18 13.23
N LEU A 232 -7.24 -4.96 12.77
CA LEU A 232 -6.17 -5.49 13.61
C LEU A 232 -5.32 -4.36 14.23
N ILE A 233 -4.90 -3.38 13.41
CA ILE A 233 -4.08 -2.25 13.87
C ILE A 233 -4.89 -1.34 14.81
N ASP A 234 -6.14 -1.01 14.48
CA ASP A 234 -7.02 -0.20 15.32
C ASP A 234 -7.22 -0.85 16.71
N THR A 235 -7.43 -2.17 16.73
CA THR A 235 -7.56 -2.92 18.00
C THR A 235 -6.25 -2.95 18.78
N LEU A 236 -5.12 -3.06 18.08
CA LEU A 236 -3.80 -3.03 18.70
C LEU A 236 -3.53 -1.65 19.33
N ASP A 237 -3.86 -0.56 18.64
CA ASP A 237 -3.74 0.82 19.15
C ASP A 237 -4.60 1.03 20.40
N GLU A 238 -5.83 0.52 20.42
CA GLU A 238 -6.69 0.57 21.61
C GLU A 238 -6.07 -0.18 22.81
N VAL A 239 -5.52 -1.37 22.56
CA VAL A 239 -4.89 -2.19 23.61
C VAL A 239 -3.61 -1.52 24.10
N ILE A 240 -2.78 -1.00 23.21
CA ILE A 240 -1.56 -0.25 23.55
C ILE A 240 -1.92 0.96 24.43
N ALA A 241 -2.88 1.79 24.01
CA ALA A 241 -3.31 2.98 24.74
C ALA A 241 -3.82 2.68 26.16
N SER A 242 -4.35 1.47 26.39
CA SER A 242 -4.78 1.04 27.73
C SER A 242 -3.61 0.74 28.67
N VAL A 243 -2.46 0.34 28.11
CA VAL A 243 -1.28 -0.14 28.84
C VAL A 243 -0.22 0.95 28.99
N THR A 244 -0.09 1.90 28.05
CA THR A 244 0.91 2.99 28.08
C THR A 244 0.85 3.82 29.38
N LYS A 245 -0.32 3.86 30.03
CA LYS A 245 -0.52 4.55 31.33
C LYS A 245 0.25 3.91 32.50
N LEU A 246 0.84 2.74 32.32
CA LEU A 246 1.58 1.98 33.33
C LEU A 246 3.10 2.29 33.35
N GLY A 247 3.54 3.36 32.66
CA GLY A 247 4.96 3.79 32.66
C GLY A 247 5.84 3.01 31.68
N VAL A 248 5.23 2.47 30.63
CA VAL A 248 5.90 1.84 29.50
C VAL A 248 5.53 2.54 28.21
N GLU A 249 6.45 2.47 27.25
CA GLU A 249 6.20 2.80 25.86
C GLU A 249 6.09 1.49 25.08
N VAL A 250 5.07 1.41 24.22
CA VAL A 250 4.80 0.25 23.40
C VAL A 250 4.56 0.75 22.00
N ASP A 251 5.42 0.32 21.10
CA ASP A 251 5.37 0.66 19.68
C ASP A 251 5.34 -0.64 18.86
N TYR A 252 4.96 -0.54 17.59
CA TYR A 252 5.00 -1.69 16.69
C TYR A 252 5.56 -1.29 15.33
N PHE A 253 6.13 -2.27 14.64
CA PHE A 253 6.64 -2.10 13.29
C PHE A 253 6.43 -3.38 12.47
N GLY A 254 6.13 -3.22 11.20
CA GLY A 254 5.97 -4.34 10.28
C GLY A 254 5.31 -3.93 8.98
N SER A 255 5.46 -4.77 7.95
CA SER A 255 4.91 -4.53 6.61
C SER A 255 3.40 -4.32 6.61
N VAL A 256 2.66 -5.01 7.50
CA VAL A 256 1.22 -4.82 7.68
C VAL A 256 0.87 -3.41 8.16
N ALA A 257 1.58 -2.90 9.18
CA ALA A 257 1.35 -1.57 9.71
C ALA A 257 1.65 -0.48 8.68
N VAL A 258 2.77 -0.61 7.95
CA VAL A 258 3.15 0.32 6.88
C VAL A 258 2.12 0.31 5.74
N ALA A 259 1.63 -0.86 5.33
CA ALA A 259 0.62 -0.97 4.28
C ALA A 259 -0.73 -0.35 4.69
N VAL A 260 -1.18 -0.57 5.93
CA VAL A 260 -2.39 0.05 6.49
C VAL A 260 -2.25 1.58 6.56
N GLY A 261 -1.12 2.07 7.06
CA GLY A 261 -0.82 3.51 7.12
C GLY A 261 -0.88 4.16 5.73
N ASN A 262 -0.22 3.55 4.74
CA ASN A 262 -0.28 3.94 3.33
C ASN A 262 -1.72 3.99 2.79
N ALA A 263 -2.51 2.94 3.01
CA ALA A 263 -3.90 2.89 2.53
C ALA A 263 -4.76 3.98 3.17
N ASN A 264 -4.63 4.19 4.48
CA ASN A 264 -5.39 5.20 5.21
C ASN A 264 -5.03 6.62 4.75
N GLN A 265 -3.74 6.92 4.61
CA GLN A 265 -3.27 8.21 4.09
C GLN A 265 -3.79 8.45 2.67
N LEU A 266 -3.67 7.46 1.80
CA LEU A 266 -4.13 7.56 0.43
C LEU A 266 -5.64 7.83 0.34
N LYS A 267 -6.46 7.12 1.14
CA LYS A 267 -7.91 7.36 1.21
C LYS A 267 -8.23 8.79 1.66
N HIS A 268 -7.57 9.23 2.73
CA HIS A 268 -7.76 10.57 3.28
C HIS A 268 -7.41 11.63 2.24
N ASP A 269 -6.26 11.51 1.58
CA ASP A 269 -5.77 12.47 0.60
C ASP A 269 -6.62 12.49 -0.67
N ILE A 270 -7.15 11.33 -1.09
CA ILE A 270 -8.11 11.23 -2.19
C ILE A 270 -9.37 12.02 -1.86
N VAL A 271 -9.97 11.80 -0.69
CA VAL A 271 -11.23 12.45 -0.29
C VAL A 271 -11.00 13.95 -0.11
N LEU A 272 -9.92 14.33 0.58
CA LEU A 272 -9.56 15.72 0.82
C LEU A 272 -9.27 16.47 -0.49
N SER A 273 -8.45 15.91 -1.37
CA SER A 273 -8.14 16.51 -2.67
C SER A 273 -9.38 16.62 -3.56
N PHE A 274 -10.26 15.61 -3.54
CA PHE A 274 -11.53 15.64 -4.26
C PHE A 274 -12.43 16.77 -3.75
N ILE A 275 -12.61 16.90 -2.44
CA ILE A 275 -13.44 17.95 -1.83
C ILE A 275 -12.86 19.34 -2.13
N ILE A 276 -11.54 19.52 -1.98
CA ILE A 276 -10.88 20.79 -2.28
C ILE A 276 -11.05 21.15 -3.75
N ALA A 277 -10.80 20.22 -4.68
CA ALA A 277 -10.96 20.46 -6.11
C ALA A 277 -12.41 20.77 -6.48
N LEU A 278 -13.37 20.01 -5.93
CA LEU A 278 -14.80 20.23 -6.13
C LEU A 278 -15.22 21.64 -5.68
N ILE A 279 -14.85 22.04 -4.46
CA ILE A 279 -15.17 23.37 -3.92
C ILE A 279 -14.49 24.47 -4.74
N ALA A 280 -13.20 24.31 -5.08
CA ALA A 280 -12.46 25.27 -5.87
C ALA A 280 -13.10 25.49 -7.25
N ILE A 281 -13.47 24.41 -7.94
CA ILE A 281 -14.15 24.46 -9.25
C ILE A 281 -15.54 25.11 -9.12
N LEU A 282 -16.35 24.72 -8.12
CA LEU A 282 -17.65 25.31 -7.85
C LEU A 282 -17.55 26.82 -7.60
N LEU A 283 -16.57 27.26 -6.79
CA LEU A 283 -16.34 28.67 -6.47
C LEU A 283 -15.83 29.45 -7.68
N LEU A 284 -14.87 28.92 -8.43
CA LEU A 284 -14.30 29.59 -9.61
C LEU A 284 -15.37 29.78 -10.69
N ILE A 285 -16.08 28.71 -11.05
CA ILE A 285 -17.13 28.76 -12.08
C ILE A 285 -18.32 29.59 -11.57
N GLY A 286 -18.71 29.40 -10.30
CA GLY A 286 -19.78 30.18 -9.68
C GLY A 286 -19.49 31.68 -9.67
N TRP A 287 -18.25 32.06 -9.38
CA TRP A 287 -17.78 33.45 -9.42
C TRP A 287 -17.76 34.01 -10.84
N TYR A 288 -17.22 33.26 -11.81
CA TYR A 288 -17.14 33.68 -13.21
C TYR A 288 -18.53 33.83 -13.84
N PHE A 289 -19.41 32.85 -13.65
CA PHE A 289 -20.75 32.85 -14.24
C PHE A 289 -21.80 33.62 -13.42
N ARG A 290 -21.50 33.96 -12.16
CA ARG A 290 -22.41 34.62 -11.20
C ARG A 290 -23.76 33.92 -11.04
N ASN A 291 -23.82 32.62 -11.31
CA ASN A 291 -25.00 31.79 -11.16
C ASN A 291 -24.57 30.39 -10.71
N PRO A 292 -24.95 29.94 -9.50
CA PRO A 292 -24.57 28.63 -8.97
C PRO A 292 -25.22 27.45 -9.74
N ALA A 293 -26.27 27.68 -10.53
CA ALA A 293 -26.86 26.63 -11.37
C ALA A 293 -25.94 26.18 -12.51
N ILE A 294 -25.07 27.08 -13.01
CA ILE A 294 -24.13 26.77 -14.11
C ILE A 294 -23.07 25.75 -13.70
N PRO A 295 -22.32 25.94 -12.58
CA PRO A 295 -21.40 24.92 -12.13
C PRO A 295 -22.10 23.61 -11.82
N LEU A 296 -23.25 23.62 -11.13
CA LEU A 296 -24.02 22.40 -10.85
C LEU A 296 -24.39 21.63 -12.12
N LEU A 297 -24.87 22.32 -13.16
CA LEU A 297 -25.16 21.71 -14.46
C LEU A 297 -23.89 21.17 -15.15
N GLY A 298 -22.74 21.82 -14.91
CA GLY A 298 -21.43 21.40 -15.40
C GLY A 298 -20.92 20.09 -14.79
N PHE A 299 -21.32 19.79 -13.55
CA PHE A 299 -20.96 18.53 -12.88
C PHE A 299 -21.82 17.34 -13.30
N VAL A 300 -23.04 17.55 -13.81
CA VAL A 300 -23.94 16.44 -14.18
C VAL A 300 -23.32 15.49 -15.22
N PRO A 301 -22.69 15.96 -16.32
CA PRO A 301 -21.98 15.09 -17.26
C PRO A 301 -20.83 14.32 -16.60
N ALA A 302 -20.14 14.93 -15.64
CA ALA A 302 -19.02 14.31 -14.93
C ALA A 302 -19.50 13.12 -14.07
N PHE A 303 -20.55 13.33 -13.27
CA PHE A 303 -21.15 12.27 -12.47
C PHE A 303 -21.78 11.17 -13.32
N PHE A 304 -22.41 11.54 -14.43
CA PHE A 304 -22.93 10.55 -15.38
C PHE A 304 -21.82 9.72 -15.99
N GLY A 305 -20.72 10.35 -16.42
CA GLY A 305 -19.54 9.67 -16.95
C GLY A 305 -18.92 8.70 -15.94
N GLY A 306 -18.66 9.17 -14.72
CA GLY A 306 -18.12 8.33 -13.64
C GLY A 306 -19.04 7.17 -13.28
N GLY A 307 -20.35 7.41 -13.15
CA GLY A 307 -21.34 6.35 -12.89
C GLY A 307 -21.39 5.32 -14.03
N LEU A 308 -21.30 5.77 -15.28
CA LEU A 308 -21.26 4.89 -16.45
C LEU A 308 -19.98 4.03 -16.44
N ALA A 309 -18.83 4.62 -16.10
CA ALA A 309 -17.58 3.88 -15.94
C ALA A 309 -17.70 2.81 -14.86
N LEU A 310 -18.24 3.14 -13.68
CA LEU A 310 -18.44 2.17 -12.60
C LEU A 310 -19.41 1.05 -12.99
N SER A 311 -20.49 1.39 -13.70
CA SER A 311 -21.48 0.41 -14.14
C SER A 311 -20.89 -0.58 -15.16
N ILE A 312 -20.10 -0.10 -16.12
CA ILE A 312 -19.44 -0.97 -17.10
C ILE A 312 -18.32 -1.80 -16.47
N LEU A 313 -17.55 -1.21 -15.56
CA LEU A 313 -16.49 -1.93 -14.85
C LEU A 313 -17.05 -3.01 -13.92
N TYR A 314 -18.18 -2.74 -13.27
CA TYR A 314 -18.91 -3.76 -12.52
C TYR A 314 -19.30 -4.95 -13.40
N LEU A 315 -19.86 -4.70 -14.59
CA LEU A 315 -20.28 -5.76 -15.53
C LEU A 315 -19.11 -6.58 -16.11
N THR A 316 -17.91 -6.00 -16.19
CA THR A 316 -16.75 -6.64 -16.82
C THR A 316 -15.81 -7.31 -15.83
N LYS A 317 -15.58 -6.72 -14.64
CA LYS A 317 -14.63 -7.22 -13.64
C LYS A 317 -15.23 -7.49 -12.26
N GLY A 318 -16.38 -6.90 -11.92
CA GLY A 318 -17.02 -7.02 -10.61
C GLY A 318 -16.36 -6.21 -9.47
N ASN A 319 -15.03 -6.12 -9.47
CA ASN A 319 -14.25 -5.36 -8.51
C ASN A 319 -13.43 -4.25 -9.20
N ILE A 320 -13.19 -3.14 -8.50
CA ILE A 320 -12.32 -2.05 -8.95
C ILE A 320 -11.36 -1.63 -7.83
N SER A 321 -10.12 -1.27 -8.18
CA SER A 321 -9.21 -0.69 -7.21
C SER A 321 -9.76 0.63 -6.64
N ALA A 322 -9.78 0.76 -5.31
CA ALA A 322 -10.14 2.01 -4.63
C ALA A 322 -9.20 3.17 -5.02
N ILE A 323 -7.94 2.85 -5.35
CA ILE A 323 -6.92 3.82 -5.77
C ILE A 323 -7.28 4.45 -7.12
N ALA A 324 -7.82 3.66 -8.05
CA ALA A 324 -8.23 4.14 -9.37
C ALA A 324 -9.37 5.18 -9.28
N LEU A 325 -10.26 5.06 -8.28
CA LEU A 325 -11.31 6.05 -8.02
C LEU A 325 -10.75 7.40 -7.58
N GLY A 326 -9.64 7.40 -6.84
CA GLY A 326 -9.05 8.63 -6.32
C GLY A 326 -8.52 9.58 -7.37
N VAL A 327 -7.92 9.01 -8.43
CA VAL A 327 -7.52 9.75 -9.63
C VAL A 327 -8.75 10.26 -10.41
N GLY A 328 -9.95 9.74 -10.13
CA GLY A 328 -11.24 10.29 -10.57
C GLY A 328 -11.43 11.77 -10.23
N SER A 329 -10.81 12.27 -9.15
CA SER A 329 -10.81 13.70 -8.81
C SER A 329 -10.15 14.58 -9.89
N VAL A 330 -9.06 14.10 -10.49
CA VAL A 330 -8.36 14.78 -11.60
C VAL A 330 -9.21 14.71 -12.86
N ILE A 331 -9.78 13.55 -13.16
CA ILE A 331 -10.63 13.32 -14.33
C ILE A 331 -11.88 14.22 -14.29
N LEU A 332 -12.44 14.42 -13.10
CA LEU A 332 -13.58 15.31 -12.88
C LEU A 332 -13.29 16.74 -13.37
N GLY A 333 -12.10 17.28 -13.08
CA GLY A 333 -11.69 18.59 -13.61
C GLY A 333 -11.65 18.64 -15.13
N LEU A 334 -11.16 17.57 -15.77
CA LEU A 334 -11.03 17.48 -17.23
C LEU A 334 -12.39 17.41 -17.94
N ILE A 335 -13.35 16.64 -17.41
CA ILE A 335 -14.61 16.35 -18.12
C ILE A 335 -15.70 17.41 -17.93
N ILE A 336 -15.60 18.24 -16.89
CA ILE A 336 -16.54 19.37 -16.65
C ILE A 336 -16.49 20.39 -17.80
N ASP A 337 -15.33 20.56 -18.42
CA ASP A 337 -15.11 21.54 -19.49
C ASP A 337 -16.04 21.31 -20.68
N TYR A 338 -16.41 20.06 -21.00
CA TYR A 338 -17.35 19.77 -22.09
C TYR A 338 -18.70 20.45 -21.89
N ALA A 339 -19.19 20.46 -20.64
CA ALA A 339 -20.43 21.13 -20.29
C ALA A 339 -20.28 22.64 -20.37
N LEU A 340 -19.16 23.17 -19.87
CA LEU A 340 -18.88 24.60 -19.85
C LEU A 340 -18.73 25.17 -21.26
N TYR A 341 -18.07 24.47 -22.18
CA TYR A 341 -17.98 24.88 -23.58
C TYR A 341 -19.36 25.01 -24.23
N MET A 342 -20.23 24.02 -24.02
CA MET A 342 -21.61 24.03 -24.52
C MET A 342 -22.43 25.17 -23.92
N ILE A 343 -22.40 25.33 -22.59
CA ILE A 343 -23.15 26.37 -21.86
C ILE A 343 -22.66 27.76 -22.28
N ASN A 344 -21.36 27.99 -22.35
CA ASN A 344 -20.80 29.30 -22.69
C ASN A 344 -21.15 29.71 -24.14
N HIS A 345 -21.05 28.77 -25.09
CA HIS A 345 -21.43 29.05 -26.48
C HIS A 345 -22.94 29.30 -26.64
N PHE A 346 -23.75 28.53 -25.90
CA PHE A 346 -25.21 28.74 -25.86
C PHE A 346 -25.58 30.11 -25.30
N ARG A 347 -24.92 30.58 -24.23
CA ARG A 347 -25.19 31.91 -23.68
C ARG A 347 -24.96 33.04 -24.70
N LYS A 348 -24.00 32.89 -25.61
CA LYS A 348 -23.68 33.88 -26.66
C LYS A 348 -24.62 33.81 -27.88
N LYS A 349 -24.90 32.61 -28.37
CA LYS A 349 -25.62 32.41 -29.64
C LYS A 349 -27.12 32.20 -29.47
N GLN A 350 -27.56 31.66 -28.34
CA GLN A 350 -28.97 31.36 -28.02
C GLN A 350 -29.67 30.38 -28.99
N ASP A 351 -28.91 29.70 -29.85
CA ASP A 351 -29.40 28.62 -30.71
C ASP A 351 -28.68 27.30 -30.37
N VAL A 352 -29.45 26.34 -29.84
CA VAL A 352 -28.93 25.01 -29.46
C VAL A 352 -28.39 24.25 -30.67
N GLU A 353 -29.03 24.36 -31.84
CA GLU A 353 -28.57 23.66 -33.04
C GLU A 353 -27.26 24.25 -33.57
N GLU A 354 -27.09 25.57 -33.50
CA GLU A 354 -25.84 26.25 -33.85
C GLU A 354 -24.72 25.88 -32.86
N VAL A 355 -25.03 25.75 -31.57
CA VAL A 355 -24.07 25.30 -30.55
C VAL A 355 -23.61 23.88 -30.82
N ILE A 356 -24.53 22.94 -31.04
CA ILE A 356 -24.19 21.55 -31.39
C ILE A 356 -23.37 21.53 -32.68
N ARG A 357 -23.74 22.32 -33.69
CA ARG A 357 -23.03 22.38 -34.97
C ARG A 357 -21.56 22.78 -34.81
N ASN A 358 -21.30 23.76 -33.94
CA ASN A 358 -19.98 24.33 -33.73
C ASN A 358 -19.13 23.52 -32.74
N MET A 359 -19.75 22.94 -31.70
CA MET A 359 -19.03 22.31 -30.59
C MET A 359 -18.94 20.79 -30.71
N ALA A 360 -19.82 20.12 -31.47
CA ALA A 360 -19.82 18.66 -31.54
C ALA A 360 -18.48 18.09 -32.04
N GLN A 361 -17.88 18.71 -33.05
CA GLN A 361 -16.58 18.26 -33.57
C GLN A 361 -15.46 18.51 -32.56
N THR A 362 -15.44 19.66 -31.90
CA THR A 362 -14.42 20.01 -30.90
C THR A 362 -14.48 19.07 -29.70
N ILE A 363 -15.66 18.84 -29.12
CA ILE A 363 -15.85 17.95 -27.97
C ILE A 363 -15.52 16.51 -28.38
N PHE A 364 -15.94 16.05 -29.57
CA PHE A 364 -15.63 14.70 -30.03
C PHE A 364 -14.12 14.47 -30.15
N ILE A 365 -13.38 15.37 -30.80
CA ILE A 365 -11.92 15.24 -30.97
C ILE A 365 -11.19 15.34 -29.62
N CYS A 366 -11.61 16.26 -28.75
CA CYS A 366 -11.04 16.40 -27.41
C CYS A 366 -11.28 15.14 -26.54
N SER A 367 -12.48 14.57 -26.62
CA SER A 367 -12.80 13.33 -25.92
C SER A 367 -12.00 12.15 -26.48
N LEU A 368 -11.86 12.04 -27.81
CA LEU A 368 -11.13 10.94 -28.45
C LEU A 368 -9.63 10.96 -28.10
N THR A 369 -9.02 12.14 -28.09
CA THR A 369 -7.60 12.29 -27.71
C THR A 369 -7.38 11.96 -26.23
N SER A 370 -8.28 12.39 -25.34
CA SER A 370 -8.23 12.07 -23.91
C SER A 370 -8.46 10.58 -23.64
N ILE A 371 -9.44 9.96 -24.32
CA ILE A 371 -9.69 8.51 -24.27
C ILE A 371 -8.44 7.75 -24.72
N GLY A 372 -7.82 8.17 -25.84
CA GLY A 372 -6.58 7.57 -26.33
C GLY A 372 -5.45 7.63 -25.29
N ALA A 373 -5.26 8.79 -24.66
CA ALA A 373 -4.24 8.97 -23.62
C ALA A 373 -4.46 8.06 -22.40
N PHE A 374 -5.70 7.92 -21.92
CA PHE A 374 -5.99 7.04 -20.79
C PHE A 374 -5.93 5.56 -21.17
N LEU A 375 -6.31 5.19 -22.39
CA LEU A 375 -6.14 3.82 -22.89
C LEU A 375 -4.66 3.45 -23.06
N CYS A 376 -3.73 4.40 -23.19
CA CYS A 376 -2.30 4.06 -23.14
C CYS A 376 -1.90 3.41 -21.80
N LEU A 377 -2.59 3.71 -20.70
CA LEU A 377 -2.34 3.07 -19.40
C LEU A 377 -2.70 1.58 -19.41
N THR A 378 -3.61 1.14 -20.29
CA THR A 378 -3.99 -0.28 -20.40
C THR A 378 -2.96 -1.14 -21.14
N PHE A 379 -1.83 -0.56 -21.56
CA PHE A 379 -0.69 -1.30 -22.09
C PHE A 379 0.43 -1.45 -21.05
N LEU A 380 0.31 -0.82 -19.88
CA LEU A 380 1.29 -0.90 -18.81
C LEU A 380 1.05 -2.14 -17.97
N ASN A 381 2.10 -2.86 -17.58
CA ASN A 381 1.95 -4.06 -16.75
C ASN A 381 1.59 -3.70 -15.28
N SER A 382 0.40 -3.18 -15.02
CA SER A 382 -0.08 -2.86 -13.68
C SER A 382 -1.60 -2.91 -13.66
N ALA A 383 -2.16 -3.71 -12.75
CA ALA A 383 -3.61 -3.89 -12.66
C ALA A 383 -4.31 -2.58 -12.24
N VAL A 384 -3.69 -1.81 -11.35
CA VAL A 384 -4.21 -0.51 -10.90
C VAL A 384 -4.23 0.50 -12.04
N LEU A 385 -3.17 0.58 -12.85
CA LEU A 385 -3.12 1.50 -13.99
C LEU A 385 -4.05 1.05 -15.13
N HIS A 386 -4.25 -0.26 -15.31
CA HIS A 386 -5.27 -0.79 -16.22
C HIS A 386 -6.69 -0.38 -15.80
N ASP A 387 -7.03 -0.55 -14.53
CA ASP A 387 -8.34 -0.15 -13.99
C ASP A 387 -8.56 1.36 -14.13
N LEU A 388 -7.52 2.15 -13.83
CA LEU A 388 -7.51 3.59 -14.03
C LEU A 388 -7.75 3.98 -15.50
N GLY A 389 -7.02 3.35 -16.43
CA GLY A 389 -7.15 3.63 -17.87
C GLY A 389 -8.56 3.37 -18.38
N TRP A 390 -9.16 2.23 -18.03
CA TRP A 390 -10.55 1.92 -18.39
C TRP A 390 -11.55 2.85 -17.73
N PHE A 391 -11.41 3.10 -16.43
CA PHE A 391 -12.29 4.00 -15.69
C PHE A 391 -12.30 5.40 -16.30
N ALA A 392 -11.12 5.96 -16.59
CA ALA A 392 -10.97 7.28 -17.15
C ALA A 392 -11.49 7.37 -18.59
N ALA A 393 -11.14 6.41 -19.45
CA ALA A 393 -11.61 6.37 -20.84
C ALA A 393 -13.13 6.31 -20.92
N ILE A 394 -13.77 5.43 -20.14
CA ILE A 394 -15.22 5.29 -20.12
C ILE A 394 -15.88 6.52 -19.49
N SER A 395 -15.28 7.13 -18.46
CA SER A 395 -15.79 8.35 -17.84
C SER A 395 -15.80 9.52 -18.81
N VAL A 396 -14.70 9.72 -19.55
CA VAL A 396 -14.59 10.75 -20.59
C VAL A 396 -15.62 10.51 -21.70
N PHE A 397 -15.76 9.26 -22.15
CA PHE A 397 -16.76 8.90 -23.15
C PHE A 397 -18.19 9.21 -22.66
N GLY A 398 -18.53 8.81 -21.43
CA GLY A 398 -19.85 9.04 -20.84
C GLY A 398 -20.14 10.53 -20.64
N ALA A 399 -19.16 11.31 -20.21
CA ALA A 399 -19.30 12.76 -20.07
C ALA A 399 -19.47 13.46 -21.42
N ALA A 400 -18.71 13.07 -22.45
CA ALA A 400 -18.86 13.60 -23.81
C ALA A 400 -20.23 13.21 -24.40
N PHE A 401 -20.66 11.96 -24.20
CA PHE A 401 -21.99 11.48 -24.60
C PHE A 401 -23.10 12.32 -23.94
N PHE A 402 -23.00 12.54 -22.63
CA PHE A 402 -23.97 13.38 -21.92
C PHE A 402 -23.94 14.82 -22.43
N ALA A 403 -22.77 15.43 -22.59
CA ALA A 403 -22.62 16.81 -23.05
C ALA A 403 -23.17 17.05 -24.47
N LEU A 404 -23.08 16.06 -25.36
CA LEU A 404 -23.52 16.17 -26.76
C LEU A 404 -24.98 15.78 -27.00
N ILE A 405 -25.54 14.88 -26.18
CA ILE A 405 -26.89 14.32 -26.43
C ILE A 405 -27.89 14.78 -25.37
N ILE A 406 -27.52 14.70 -24.09
CA ILE A 406 -28.44 14.93 -22.97
C ILE A 406 -28.44 16.42 -22.57
N LEU A 407 -27.26 17.02 -22.39
CA LEU A 407 -27.12 18.41 -21.98
C LEU A 407 -27.85 19.41 -22.89
N PRO A 408 -27.83 19.31 -24.24
CA PRO A 408 -28.52 20.26 -25.10
C PRO A 408 -30.04 20.32 -24.88
N GLN A 409 -30.64 19.23 -24.37
CA GLN A 409 -32.07 19.20 -24.04
C GLN A 409 -32.42 20.08 -22.84
N PHE A 410 -31.44 20.34 -21.97
CA PHE A 410 -31.56 21.19 -20.79
C PHE A 410 -31.19 22.66 -21.09
N LEU A 411 -30.38 22.91 -22.12
CA LEU A 411 -29.95 24.28 -22.50
C LEU A 411 -31.13 25.18 -22.90
N GLY A 412 -32.16 24.64 -23.56
CA GLY A 412 -33.33 25.40 -24.01
C GLY A 412 -34.31 25.85 -22.91
N GLY A 413 -34.03 25.56 -21.63
CA GLY A 413 -34.87 25.97 -20.49
C GLY A 413 -34.47 27.32 -19.87
N TYR A 414 -35.36 27.90 -19.04
CA TYR A 414 -35.16 29.16 -18.29
C TYR A 414 -34.00 29.13 -17.26
N LEU A 415 -33.21 28.05 -17.20
CA LEU A 415 -32.17 27.81 -16.20
C LEU A 415 -30.90 28.63 -16.42
N LEU A 416 -30.66 29.10 -17.64
CA LEU A 416 -29.45 29.85 -18.00
C LEU A 416 -29.78 31.33 -18.22
N PRO A 417 -29.34 32.24 -17.34
CA PRO A 417 -29.51 33.67 -17.56
C PRO A 417 -28.77 34.08 -18.83
N LYS A 418 -29.39 34.99 -19.59
CA LYS A 418 -28.77 35.62 -20.76
C LYS A 418 -27.34 36.06 -20.41
N ALA A 419 -26.45 36.03 -21.40
CA ALA A 419 -25.24 36.83 -21.27
C ALA A 419 -25.69 38.29 -21.14
N ASN A 420 -25.80 38.78 -19.90
CA ASN A 420 -25.93 40.22 -19.69
C ASN A 420 -24.64 40.82 -20.21
N ASP A 421 -24.77 41.72 -21.17
CA ASP A 421 -23.70 42.48 -21.84
C ASP A 421 -23.04 43.48 -20.88
N VAL A 422 -22.84 43.11 -19.62
CA VAL A 422 -22.09 43.89 -18.64
C VAL A 422 -20.62 43.58 -18.88
N ASN A 423 -20.12 44.14 -19.98
CA ASN A 423 -18.72 44.34 -20.30
C ASN A 423 -18.08 45.25 -19.26
N ARG A 424 -17.88 44.75 -18.04
CA ARG A 424 -16.77 45.23 -17.22
C ARG A 424 -15.65 44.23 -17.45
N PRO A 425 -14.63 44.55 -18.26
CA PRO A 425 -13.53 43.64 -18.48
C PRO A 425 -12.93 43.32 -17.11
N ASN A 426 -13.03 42.06 -16.71
CA ASN A 426 -12.35 41.59 -15.52
C ASN A 426 -10.84 41.62 -15.78
N PHE A 427 -10.03 41.54 -14.73
CA PHE A 427 -8.58 41.47 -14.86
C PHE A 427 -8.14 40.34 -15.81
N ILE A 428 -8.88 39.21 -15.83
CA ILE A 428 -8.67 38.09 -16.75
C ILE A 428 -8.89 38.52 -18.21
N ASP A 429 -9.95 39.26 -18.53
CA ASP A 429 -10.23 39.72 -19.89
C ASP A 429 -9.15 40.71 -20.37
N ARG A 430 -8.60 41.51 -19.46
CA ARG A 430 -7.50 42.44 -19.75
C ARG A 430 -6.20 41.70 -20.08
N ILE A 431 -5.94 40.58 -19.41
CA ILE A 431 -4.81 39.69 -19.72
C ILE A 431 -5.07 38.96 -21.04
N ALA A 432 -6.21 38.30 -21.18
CA ALA A 432 -6.56 37.49 -22.35
C ALA A 432 -6.67 38.33 -23.64
N GLY A 433 -7.07 39.60 -23.55
CA GLY A 433 -7.13 40.53 -24.67
C GLY A 433 -5.78 41.10 -25.13
N MET A 434 -4.68 40.78 -24.43
CA MET A 434 -3.36 41.18 -24.92
C MET A 434 -2.95 40.33 -26.13
N ASP A 435 -2.56 40.98 -27.21
CA ASP A 435 -2.02 40.29 -28.39
C ASP A 435 -0.58 39.84 -28.10
N TYR A 436 -0.46 38.61 -27.58
CA TYR A 436 0.82 37.97 -27.26
C TYR A 436 1.58 37.51 -28.52
N GLY A 437 0.88 37.28 -29.64
CA GLY A 437 1.49 36.77 -30.88
C GLY A 437 2.40 37.79 -31.57
N ASN A 438 2.11 39.07 -31.42
CA ASN A 438 2.87 40.16 -32.03
C ASN A 438 4.08 40.65 -31.19
N LYS A 439 4.38 39.99 -30.06
CA LYS A 439 5.47 40.40 -29.16
C LYS A 439 6.68 39.46 -29.30
N PRO A 440 7.67 39.79 -30.16
CA PRO A 440 8.81 38.90 -30.43
C PRO A 440 9.65 38.60 -29.18
N TRP A 441 9.65 39.48 -28.18
CA TRP A 441 10.34 39.24 -26.92
C TRP A 441 9.77 38.07 -26.12
N LEU A 442 8.48 37.75 -26.25
CA LEU A 442 7.88 36.57 -25.58
C LEU A 442 8.32 35.28 -26.25
N ILE A 443 8.40 35.28 -27.58
CA ILE A 443 8.93 34.14 -28.34
C ILE A 443 10.39 33.92 -27.96
N ILE A 444 11.19 34.98 -27.94
CA ILE A 444 12.60 34.92 -27.50
C ILE A 444 12.69 34.44 -26.05
N ALA A 445 11.84 34.93 -25.14
CA ALA A 445 11.82 34.49 -23.75
C ALA A 445 11.46 33.01 -23.61
N LEU A 446 10.47 32.50 -24.37
CA LEU A 446 10.12 31.08 -24.43
C LEU A 446 11.26 30.24 -24.99
N LEU A 447 11.96 30.74 -26.00
CA LEU A 447 13.10 30.04 -26.62
C LEU A 447 14.30 30.01 -25.68
N VAL A 448 14.61 31.13 -25.02
CA VAL A 448 15.63 31.22 -23.97
C VAL A 448 15.26 30.33 -22.78
N ALA A 449 14.00 30.31 -22.35
CA ALA A 449 13.53 29.40 -21.30
C ALA A 449 13.68 27.93 -21.73
N GLY A 450 13.33 27.59 -22.98
CA GLY A 450 13.52 26.25 -23.52
C GLY A 450 15.00 25.82 -23.56
N ILE A 451 15.89 26.73 -23.98
CA ILE A 451 17.34 26.50 -23.95
C ILE A 451 17.85 26.39 -22.51
N ALA A 452 17.38 27.24 -21.60
CA ALA A 452 17.73 27.20 -20.19
C ALA A 452 17.32 25.87 -19.54
N SER A 453 16.10 25.39 -19.81
CA SER A 453 15.60 24.09 -19.34
C SER A 453 16.49 22.92 -19.79
N PHE A 454 17.15 23.03 -20.96
CA PHE A 454 18.07 21.99 -21.43
C PHE A 454 19.29 21.83 -20.53
N PHE A 455 19.75 22.89 -19.85
CA PHE A 455 20.86 22.80 -18.90
C PHE A 455 20.46 22.05 -17.62
N PHE A 456 19.20 22.18 -17.17
CA PHE A 456 18.67 21.50 -15.99
C PHE A 456 18.27 20.03 -16.24
N LEU A 457 18.23 19.57 -17.49
CA LEU A 457 17.93 18.16 -17.80
C LEU A 457 18.93 17.18 -17.17
N LYS A 458 20.16 17.62 -16.91
CA LYS A 458 21.20 16.78 -16.29
C LYS A 458 20.95 16.48 -14.82
N ASP A 459 20.15 17.32 -14.14
CA ASP A 459 19.87 17.19 -12.71
C ASP A 459 18.61 16.33 -12.45
N VAL A 460 17.94 15.84 -13.51
CA VAL A 460 16.78 14.96 -13.39
C VAL A 460 17.25 13.53 -13.14
N GLU A 461 17.24 13.11 -11.87
CA GLU A 461 17.55 11.74 -11.46
C GLU A 461 16.29 10.89 -11.25
N PHE A 462 16.43 9.58 -11.41
CA PHE A 462 15.37 8.61 -11.11
C PHE A 462 15.46 8.20 -9.64
N GLU A 463 14.36 8.33 -8.90
CA GLU A 463 14.28 7.84 -7.52
C GLU A 463 14.34 6.31 -7.53
N LYS A 464 15.40 5.76 -6.92
CA LYS A 464 15.69 4.32 -6.93
C LYS A 464 15.16 3.62 -5.70
N ASP A 465 14.96 4.34 -4.60
CA ASP A 465 14.46 3.75 -3.36
C ASP A 465 12.94 3.73 -3.37
N MET A 466 12.35 2.55 -3.56
CA MET A 466 10.89 2.38 -3.50
C MET A 466 10.32 2.71 -2.11
N ASN A 467 11.13 2.63 -1.03
CA ASN A 467 10.67 2.97 0.31
C ASN A 467 10.38 4.47 0.45
N SER A 468 11.00 5.33 -0.37
CA SER A 468 10.71 6.76 -0.39
C SER A 468 9.27 7.09 -0.82
N LEU A 469 8.59 6.12 -1.47
CA LEU A 469 7.19 6.24 -1.89
C LEU A 469 6.22 5.83 -0.77
N ASN A 470 6.70 5.19 0.30
CA ASN A 470 5.87 4.82 1.43
C ASN A 470 5.63 6.04 2.33
N TYR A 471 4.38 6.18 2.75
CA TYR A 471 3.99 6.98 3.89
C TYR A 471 4.14 6.16 5.17
N MET A 472 4.92 6.69 6.10
CA MET A 472 5.04 6.16 7.45
C MET A 472 4.80 7.31 8.42
N ASP A 473 3.93 7.09 9.40
CA ASP A 473 3.73 8.07 10.47
C ASP A 473 4.97 8.15 11.35
N ASP A 474 5.12 9.26 12.08
CA ASP A 474 6.24 9.54 12.98
C ASP A 474 6.45 8.40 13.99
N GLN A 475 5.37 7.74 14.43
CA GLN A 475 5.44 6.59 15.33
C GLN A 475 6.10 5.37 14.67
N LEU A 476 5.74 5.04 13.43
CA LEU A 476 6.32 3.92 12.69
C LEU A 476 7.78 4.17 12.34
N ILE A 477 8.13 5.41 11.98
CA ILE A 477 9.52 5.81 11.73
C ILE A 477 10.36 5.68 13.00
N ARG A 478 9.82 6.09 14.17
CA ARG A 478 10.52 5.90 15.45
C ARG A 478 10.69 4.43 15.79
N ALA A 479 9.64 3.62 15.65
CA ALA A 479 9.69 2.19 15.89
C ALA A 479 10.73 1.48 15.00
N GLU A 480 10.78 1.82 13.70
CA GLU A 480 11.80 1.29 12.78
C GLU A 480 13.22 1.67 13.23
N ASN A 481 13.46 2.95 13.51
CA ASN A 481 14.78 3.44 13.93
C ASN A 481 15.23 2.84 15.26
N GLU A 482 14.31 2.62 16.20
CA GLU A 482 14.62 1.98 17.48
C GLU A 482 14.95 0.49 17.29
N LEU A 483 14.19 -0.23 16.46
CA LEU A 483 14.48 -1.63 16.15
C LEU A 483 15.82 -1.78 15.42
N ASP A 484 16.11 -0.92 14.44
CA ASP A 484 17.39 -0.89 13.73
C ASP A 484 18.58 -0.61 14.67
N GLN A 485 18.38 0.18 15.73
CA GLN A 485 19.40 0.41 16.77
C GLN A 485 19.60 -0.81 17.67
N ILE A 486 18.53 -1.56 17.98
CA ILE A 486 18.57 -2.76 18.82
C ILE A 486 19.20 -3.97 18.10
N SER A 487 19.18 -3.99 16.76
CA SER A 487 19.79 -5.04 15.93
C SER A 487 21.19 -4.71 15.36
N ASN A 488 21.75 -3.51 15.61
CA ASN A 488 23.06 -3.03 15.09
C ASN A 488 23.23 -3.21 13.56
N SER A 489 22.14 -3.46 12.87
CA SER A 489 22.05 -3.82 11.48
C SER A 489 20.69 -3.32 11.03
N SER A 490 20.66 -2.64 9.89
CA SER A 490 19.38 -2.25 9.31
C SER A 490 18.59 -3.52 9.03
N LEU A 491 17.30 -3.54 9.37
CA LEU A 491 16.37 -4.63 9.05
C LEU A 491 16.29 -4.96 7.54
N LYS A 492 17.00 -4.21 6.70
CA LYS A 492 17.18 -4.39 5.25
C LYS A 492 18.11 -5.57 4.92
N ASN A 493 17.65 -6.78 5.22
CA ASN A 493 18.29 -8.01 4.77
C ASN A 493 17.96 -8.28 3.29
N VAL A 494 18.99 -8.51 2.47
CA VAL A 494 18.82 -8.98 1.09
C VAL A 494 18.82 -10.49 1.09
N TYR A 495 17.66 -11.10 0.83
CA TYR A 495 17.53 -12.54 0.71
C TYR A 495 17.81 -12.99 -0.71
N ILE A 496 18.63 -14.02 -0.85
CA ILE A 496 18.92 -14.68 -2.14
C ILE A 496 18.19 -16.02 -2.13
N VAL A 497 17.33 -16.24 -3.13
CA VAL A 497 16.51 -17.45 -3.20
C VAL A 497 16.92 -18.30 -4.39
N ALA A 498 17.27 -19.54 -4.10
CA ALA A 498 17.55 -20.57 -5.09
C ALA A 498 16.32 -21.47 -5.26
N THR A 499 15.85 -21.61 -6.50
CA THR A 499 14.67 -22.41 -6.84
C THR A 499 15.05 -23.64 -7.67
N GLY A 500 14.33 -24.76 -7.51
CA GLY A 500 14.42 -25.98 -8.34
C GLY A 500 13.06 -26.71 -8.38
N GLU A 501 12.86 -27.62 -9.33
CA GLU A 501 11.62 -28.40 -9.46
C GLU A 501 11.48 -29.45 -8.34
N ASN A 502 12.60 -29.85 -7.74
CA ASN A 502 12.69 -30.73 -6.58
C ASN A 502 13.74 -30.20 -5.59
N LEU A 503 13.79 -30.81 -4.40
CA LEU A 503 14.68 -30.38 -3.32
C LEU A 503 16.15 -30.44 -3.73
N ASP A 504 16.58 -31.49 -4.42
CA ASP A 504 17.97 -31.68 -4.81
C ASP A 504 18.44 -30.61 -5.80
N GLU A 505 17.61 -30.27 -6.79
CA GLU A 505 17.90 -29.20 -7.74
C GLU A 505 17.93 -27.81 -7.06
N ALA A 506 17.04 -27.56 -6.11
CA ALA A 506 17.05 -26.34 -5.32
C ALA A 506 18.33 -26.23 -4.46
N LEU A 507 18.79 -27.34 -3.87
CA LEU A 507 20.03 -27.41 -3.11
C LEU A 507 21.26 -27.19 -3.98
N GLU A 508 21.35 -27.85 -5.15
CA GLU A 508 22.45 -27.61 -6.10
C GLU A 508 22.50 -26.15 -6.57
N SER A 509 21.33 -25.55 -6.83
CA SER A 509 21.22 -24.15 -7.21
C SER A 509 21.70 -23.23 -6.09
N ASN A 510 21.34 -23.54 -4.83
CA ASN A 510 21.81 -22.81 -3.65
C ASN A 510 23.32 -22.92 -3.47
N GLU A 511 23.92 -24.12 -3.62
CA GLU A 511 25.37 -24.30 -3.55
C GLU A 511 26.11 -23.49 -4.61
N ARG A 512 25.59 -23.46 -5.85
CA ARG A 512 26.16 -22.65 -6.92
C ARG A 512 26.04 -21.16 -6.65
N ALA A 513 24.95 -20.72 -6.00
CA ALA A 513 24.73 -19.33 -5.62
C ALA A 513 25.70 -18.91 -4.51
N ILE A 514 25.84 -19.71 -3.45
CA ILE A 514 26.76 -19.46 -2.33
C ILE A 514 28.21 -19.33 -2.82
N ARG A 515 28.65 -20.13 -3.80
CA ARG A 515 30.01 -20.03 -4.36
C ARG A 515 30.30 -18.75 -5.14
N LYS A 516 29.27 -18.00 -5.54
CA LYS A 516 29.41 -16.73 -6.30
C LYS A 516 29.36 -15.50 -5.41
N LEU A 517 28.85 -15.63 -4.19
CA LEU A 517 28.86 -14.63 -3.14
C LEU A 517 30.21 -14.68 -2.42
#